data_AF-A0A6V7IJT2-F1
#
_entry.id   AF-A0A6V7IJT2-F1
#
_cell.length_a   1.000
_cell.length_b   1.000
_cell.length_c   1.000
_cell.angle_alpha   90.00
_cell.angle_beta   90.00
_cell.angle_gamma   90.00
#
_symmetry.space_group_name_H-M   'P 1'
#
loop_
_entity.id
_entity.type
_entity.pdbx_description
1 polymer ?
#
loop_
_entity_poly.entity_id
_entity_poly.type
_entity_poly.pdbx_seq_one_letter_code
_entity_poly.pdbx_strand_id
1 'polypeptide(L)'
;TQDFIKDSQFVEEIELPTEDIIPGTECVFSGFGIVEKTEKISKTLRYGPAKILSRSTCYPWYPNITDYECCFQKTRGSFATSGD
;
A
#
# COMPACT_ATOMS: atom_id res chain seq x y z
N THR A 1 -1.41 19.42 -26.13
CA THR A 1 -2.46 19.90 -25.21
C THR A 1 -2.23 19.17 -23.92
N GLN A 2 -2.07 19.87 -22.79
CA GLN A 2 -1.87 19.22 -21.50
C GLN A 2 -3.26 18.93 -20.93
N ASP A 3 -3.64 17.65 -20.90
CA ASP A 3 -4.92 17.22 -20.35
C ASP A 3 -4.79 17.15 -18.83
N PHE A 4 -5.44 18.09 -18.13
CA PHE A 4 -5.52 18.08 -16.67
C PHE A 4 -6.57 17.07 -16.22
N ILE A 5 -6.24 16.30 -15.17
CA ILE A 5 -7.24 15.49 -14.48
C ILE A 5 -8.25 16.44 -13.83
N LYS A 6 -9.53 16.16 -14.03
CA LYS A 6 -10.62 16.97 -13.48
C LYS A 6 -11.11 16.38 -12.18
N ASP A 7 -11.07 17.18 -11.13
CA ASP A 7 -11.65 16.83 -9.83
C ASP A 7 -13.14 16.49 -9.96
N SER A 8 -13.57 15.51 -9.19
CA SER A 8 -14.97 15.10 -9.11
C SER A 8 -15.22 14.33 -7.81
N GLN A 9 -16.47 13.92 -7.57
CA GLN A 9 -16.80 13.04 -6.44
C GLN A 9 -16.10 11.65 -6.49
N PHE A 10 -15.44 11.30 -7.61
CA PHE A 10 -14.74 10.01 -7.79
C PHE A 10 -13.24 10.18 -8.03
N VAL A 11 -12.74 11.43 -8.09
CA VAL A 11 -11.36 11.75 -8.41
C VAL A 11 -10.94 12.90 -7.52
N GLU A 12 -10.07 12.60 -6.57
CA GLU A 12 -9.52 13.54 -5.61
C GLU A 12 -8.03 13.24 -5.39
N GLU A 13 -7.28 14.27 -5.03
CA GLU A 13 -5.86 14.16 -4.69
C GLU A 13 -5.67 13.63 -3.26
N ILE A 14 -4.55 12.95 -3.02
CA ILE A 14 -4.11 12.58 -1.67
C ILE A 14 -3.06 13.57 -1.19
N GLU A 15 -3.22 14.07 0.03
CA GLU A 15 -2.24 14.95 0.65
C GLU A 15 -0.93 14.22 0.95
N LEU A 16 0.19 14.92 0.74
CA LEU A 16 1.50 14.39 1.08
C LEU A 16 1.72 14.41 2.60
N PRO A 17 2.42 13.40 3.16
CA PRO A 17 2.75 13.40 4.57
C PRO A 17 3.68 14.56 4.93
N THR A 18 3.39 15.25 6.03
CA THR A 18 4.26 16.31 6.58
C THR A 18 5.22 15.81 7.65
N GLU A 19 5.02 14.57 8.12
CA GLU A 19 5.79 13.91 9.16
C GLU A 19 6.02 12.45 8.79
N ASP A 20 7.03 11.83 9.40
CA ASP A 20 7.33 10.41 9.21
C ASP A 20 6.21 9.52 9.78
N ILE A 21 5.99 8.39 9.12
CA ILE A 21 4.94 7.44 9.49
C ILE A 21 5.32 6.75 10.80
N ILE A 22 4.44 6.83 11.80
CA ILE A 22 4.67 6.26 13.13
C ILE A 22 4.38 4.75 13.11
N PRO A 23 5.27 3.90 13.66
CA PRO A 23 4.99 2.48 13.84
C PRO A 23 3.70 2.23 14.61
N GLY A 24 2.88 1.30 14.11
CA GLY A 24 1.59 0.95 14.66
C GLY A 24 0.40 1.71 14.07
N THR A 25 0.65 2.69 13.20
CA THR A 25 -0.37 3.38 12.41
C THR A 25 -1.13 2.39 11.53
N GLU A 26 -2.47 2.45 11.56
CA GLU A 26 -3.31 1.69 10.64
C GLU A 26 -3.27 2.33 9.26
N CYS A 27 -3.16 1.51 8.21
CA CYS A 27 -3.10 1.95 6.83
C CYS A 27 -3.95 1.05 5.93
N VAL A 28 -4.24 1.54 4.73
CA VAL A 28 -4.94 0.80 3.69
C VAL A 28 -4.04 0.76 2.46
N PHE A 29 -3.92 -0.40 1.85
CA PHE A 29 -3.36 -0.54 0.52
C PHE A 29 -4.47 -0.92 -0.45
N SER A 30 -4.37 -0.48 -1.70
CA SER A 30 -5.33 -0.77 -2.75
C SER A 30 -4.64 -0.93 -4.09
N GLY A 31 -5.20 -1.77 -4.95
CA GLY A 31 -4.62 -2.06 -6.26
C GLY A 31 -5.51 -2.93 -7.13
N PHE A 32 -5.09 -3.09 -8.39
CA PHE A 32 -5.74 -3.96 -9.37
C PHE A 32 -4.91 -5.23 -9.65
N GLY A 33 -3.88 -5.49 -8.84
CA GLY A 33 -2.89 -6.53 -9.05
C GLY A 33 -3.44 -7.95 -9.11
N ILE A 34 -2.51 -8.89 -9.26
CA ILE A 34 -2.82 -10.30 -9.40
C ILE A 34 -3.45 -10.82 -8.11
N VAL A 35 -4.62 -11.45 -8.22
CA VAL A 35 -5.20 -12.18 -7.09
C VAL A 35 -4.59 -13.58 -7.07
N GLU A 36 -3.76 -13.89 -6.06
CA GLU A 36 -2.98 -15.14 -5.99
C GLU A 36 -3.81 -16.40 -6.26
N LYS A 37 -5.06 -16.45 -5.79
CA LYS A 37 -5.95 -17.62 -6.00
C LYS A 37 -6.34 -17.87 -7.45
N THR A 38 -6.31 -16.84 -8.29
CA THR A 38 -6.78 -16.90 -9.67
C THR A 38 -5.68 -16.69 -10.70
N GLU A 39 -4.50 -16.23 -10.26
CA GLU A 39 -3.38 -15.79 -11.11
C GLU A 39 -3.80 -14.75 -12.17
N LYS A 40 -4.90 -14.03 -11.92
CA LYS A 40 -5.47 -13.04 -12.84
C LYS A 40 -5.45 -11.65 -12.21
N ILE A 41 -5.23 -10.65 -13.05
CA ILE A 41 -5.41 -9.23 -12.74
C ILE A 41 -6.86 -9.00 -12.32
N SER A 42 -7.08 -8.25 -11.25
CA SER A 42 -8.41 -7.94 -10.75
C SER A 42 -9.12 -6.95 -11.68
N LYS A 43 -10.37 -7.24 -12.06
CA LYS A 43 -11.22 -6.29 -12.81
C LYS A 43 -11.83 -5.19 -11.95
N THR A 44 -11.68 -5.29 -10.64
CA THR A 44 -12.25 -4.38 -9.64
C THR A 44 -11.15 -3.98 -8.67
N LEU A 45 -11.15 -2.72 -8.23
CA LEU A 45 -10.19 -2.26 -7.23
C LEU A 45 -10.34 -3.11 -5.96
N ARG A 46 -9.22 -3.64 -5.48
CA ARG A 46 -9.15 -4.37 -4.20
C ARG A 46 -8.46 -3.49 -3.18
N TYR A 47 -8.78 -3.69 -1.92
CA TYR A 47 -8.11 -3.03 -0.82
C TYR A 47 -8.02 -3.94 0.39
N GLY A 48 -7.08 -3.65 1.29
CA GLY A 48 -6.89 -4.41 2.52
C GLY A 48 -6.37 -3.53 3.66
N PRO A 49 -6.78 -3.83 4.91
CA PRO A 49 -6.23 -3.18 6.09
C PRO A 49 -4.84 -3.72 6.41
N ALA A 50 -3.98 -2.82 6.85
CA ALA A 50 -2.61 -3.08 7.24
C ALA A 50 -2.20 -2.20 8.42
N LYS A 51 -1.10 -2.55 9.07
CA LYS A 51 -0.54 -1.80 10.19
C LYS A 51 0.95 -1.59 9.99
N ILE A 52 1.42 -0.35 10.08
CA ILE A 52 2.84 -0.03 9.90
C ILE A 52 3.66 -0.69 11.01
N LEU A 53 4.78 -1.29 10.61
CA LEU A 53 5.72 -1.95 11.51
C LEU A 53 6.94 -1.06 11.75
N SER A 54 7.55 -1.22 12.92
CA SER A 54 8.87 -0.64 13.16
C SER A 54 9.93 -1.35 12.30
N ARG A 55 10.97 -0.63 11.90
CA ARG A 55 12.07 -1.21 11.11
C ARG A 55 12.75 -2.38 11.84
N SER A 56 12.90 -2.28 13.16
CA SER A 56 13.45 -3.36 14.00
C SER A 56 12.57 -4.60 13.99
N THR A 57 11.24 -4.43 13.85
CA THR A 57 10.35 -5.56 13.60
C THR A 57 10.66 -6.19 12.25
N CYS A 58 10.85 -5.44 11.17
CA CYS A 58 11.09 -6.02 9.84
C CYS A 58 12.47 -6.65 9.64
N TYR A 59 13.49 -6.12 10.34
CA TYR A 59 14.90 -6.43 10.15
C TYR A 59 15.25 -7.94 10.12
N PRO A 60 14.66 -8.81 10.97
CA PRO A 60 14.93 -10.25 10.91
C PRO A 60 14.52 -10.92 9.60
N TRP A 61 13.55 -10.36 8.88
CA TRP A 61 13.08 -10.86 7.58
C TRP A 61 13.71 -10.13 6.40
N TYR A 62 14.08 -8.86 6.59
CA TYR A 62 14.63 -7.99 5.57
C TYR A 62 15.85 -7.23 6.13
N PRO A 63 17.03 -7.86 6.20
CA PRO A 63 18.20 -7.33 6.92
C PRO A 63 18.83 -6.08 6.29
N ASN A 64 18.43 -5.72 5.07
CA ASN A 64 18.95 -4.55 4.35
C ASN A 64 17.90 -3.43 4.18
N ILE A 65 16.81 -3.45 4.95
CA ILE A 65 15.80 -2.41 4.89
C ILE A 65 16.39 -1.04 5.24
N THR A 66 16.10 -0.04 4.41
CA THR A 66 16.66 1.31 4.51
C THR A 66 15.75 2.29 5.24
N ASP A 67 16.23 3.52 5.45
CA ASP A 67 15.44 4.60 6.03
C ASP A 67 14.34 5.13 5.08
N TYR A 68 14.43 4.81 3.79
CA TYR A 68 13.49 5.21 2.74
C TYR A 68 12.41 4.16 2.47
N GLU A 69 12.40 3.08 3.24
CA GLU A 69 11.45 1.98 3.13
C GLU A 69 10.66 1.83 4.43
N CYS A 70 9.39 1.47 4.28
CA CYS A 70 8.54 1.06 5.39
C CYS A 70 8.01 -0.35 5.13
N CYS A 71 7.64 -1.04 6.20
CA CYS A 71 6.90 -2.28 6.09
C CYS A 71 5.62 -2.18 6.90
N PHE A 72 4.66 -3.00 6.49
CA PHE A 72 3.41 -3.14 7.17
C PHE A 72 3.10 -4.61 7.39
N GLN A 73 2.39 -4.88 8.48
CA GLN A 73 1.75 -6.13 8.72
C GLN A 73 0.41 -6.13 8.01
N LYS A 74 0.22 -7.12 7.14
CA LYS A 74 -1.07 -7.41 6.52
C LYS A 74 -1.99 -8.16 7.47
N THR A 75 -3.29 -7.95 7.30
CA THR A 75 -4.31 -8.86 7.85
C THR A 75 -4.31 -10.18 7.07
N ARG A 76 -4.64 -11.29 7.74
CA ARG A 76 -4.67 -12.63 7.12
C ARG A 76 -5.59 -12.64 5.90
N GLY A 77 -5.03 -12.99 4.73
CA GLY A 77 -5.77 -13.07 3.47
C GLY A 77 -5.70 -11.82 2.59
N SER A 78 -5.00 -10.78 3.01
CA SER A 78 -4.79 -9.54 2.23
C SER A 78 -3.29 -9.38 1.95
N PHE A 79 -2.90 -9.23 0.68
CA PHE A 79 -1.50 -9.10 0.28
C PHE A 79 -1.44 -8.13 -0.90
N ALA A 80 -0.40 -7.31 -0.93
CA ALA A 80 -0.04 -6.62 -2.16
C ALA A 80 0.73 -7.59 -3.07
N THR A 81 0.45 -7.59 -4.36
CA THR A 81 1.05 -8.46 -5.37
C THR A 81 1.48 -7.63 -6.59
N SER A 82 2.03 -8.31 -7.61
CA SER A 82 2.44 -7.66 -8.85
C SER A 82 1.27 -6.93 -9.53
N GLY A 83 1.49 -5.65 -9.81
CA GLY A 83 0.53 -4.79 -10.52
C GLY A 83 -0.52 -4.14 -9.62
N ASP A 84 -0.35 -4.19 -8.30
CA ASP A 84 -1.04 -3.28 -7.38
C ASP A 84 -0.58 -1.83 -7.52
#